data_AF-A0A1F8EY13-F1
#
_entry.id   AF-A0A1F8EY13-F1
#
_cell.length_a   1.000
_cell.length_b   1.000
_cell.length_c   1.000
_cell.angle_alpha   90.00
_cell.angle_beta   90.00
_cell.angle_gamma   90.00
#
_symmetry.space_group_name_H-M   'P 1'
#
loop_
_entity.id
_entity.type
_entity.pdbx_description
1 polymer ?
#
loop_
_entity_poly.entity_id
_entity_poly.type
_entity_poly.pdbx_seq_one_letter_code
_entity_poly.pdbx_strand_id
1 'polypeptide(L)'
;MNVFNSKIFFAVMIVAIGWLGLSFIGLRRERDVIKDEVAGLEAKINDAGQTNEELGKFIANFENPLFLEREAREKLNYKSEGEEVIFVHKSEGVKTASMSPENSETEPLQRIISKLSEYKNKFLKLFTN
;
A
#
# COMPACT_ATOMS: atom_id res chain seq x y z
N MET A 1 51.35 -29.82 -46.25
CA MET A 1 51.67 -28.84 -45.19
C MET A 1 51.03 -29.34 -43.91
N ASN A 2 51.86 -29.83 -42.97
CA ASN A 2 51.39 -30.39 -41.71
C ASN A 2 50.85 -29.28 -40.83
N VAL A 3 49.57 -28.99 -41.00
CA VAL A 3 48.80 -28.36 -39.95
C VAL A 3 48.89 -29.29 -38.74
N PHE A 4 49.34 -28.77 -37.61
CA PHE A 4 49.06 -29.34 -36.31
C PHE A 4 49.78 -30.65 -35.94
N ASN A 5 50.68 -30.52 -34.96
CA ASN A 5 50.53 -31.33 -33.77
C ASN A 5 49.05 -31.23 -33.31
N SER A 6 48.20 -32.16 -33.75
CA SER A 6 46.74 -32.15 -33.57
C SER A 6 46.33 -31.83 -32.12
N LYS A 7 47.17 -32.26 -31.16
CA LYS A 7 47.02 -31.99 -29.72
C LYS A 7 47.13 -30.50 -29.34
N ILE A 8 48.09 -29.77 -29.91
CA ILE A 8 48.30 -28.34 -29.62
C ILE A 8 47.19 -27.49 -30.24
N PHE A 9 46.74 -27.84 -31.45
CA PHE A 9 45.59 -27.16 -32.06
C PHE A 9 44.33 -27.31 -31.24
N PHE A 10 44.05 -28.54 -30.80
CA PHE A 10 42.89 -28.82 -29.98
C PHE A 10 42.95 -28.08 -28.64
N ALA A 11 44.14 -27.99 -28.03
CA ALA A 11 44.34 -27.23 -26.80
C ALA A 11 44.05 -25.72 -26.99
N VAL A 12 44.58 -25.11 -28.06
CA VAL A 12 44.31 -23.70 -28.38
C VAL A 12 42.82 -23.47 -28.67
N MET A 13 42.18 -24.43 -29.34
CA MET A 13 40.76 -24.34 -29.66
C MET A 13 39.87 -24.40 -28.41
N ILE A 14 40.20 -25.25 -27.43
CA ILE A 14 39.52 -25.30 -26.13
C ILE A 14 39.71 -23.97 -25.37
N VAL A 15 40.92 -23.41 -25.36
CA VAL A 15 41.19 -22.12 -24.70
C VAL A 15 40.39 -21.00 -25.36
N ALA A 16 40.32 -20.98 -26.70
CA ALA A 16 39.52 -20.01 -27.44
C ALA A 16 38.02 -20.12 -27.11
N ILE A 17 37.47 -21.34 -27.02
CA ILE A 17 36.07 -21.55 -26.62
C ILE A 17 35.85 -21.09 -25.16
N GLY A 18 36.75 -21.45 -24.25
CA GLY A 18 36.66 -21.05 -22.84
C GLY A 18 36.66 -19.54 -22.67
N TRP A 19 37.54 -18.85 -23.40
CA TRP A 19 37.61 -17.39 -23.44
C TRP A 19 36.32 -16.76 -23.98
N LEU A 20 35.76 -17.34 -25.05
CA LEU A 20 34.52 -16.86 -25.66
C LEU A 20 33.32 -17.03 -24.71
N GLY A 21 33.26 -18.17 -23.99
CA GLY A 21 32.26 -18.42 -22.97
C GLY A 21 32.31 -17.42 -21.82
N LEU A 22 33.52 -17.09 -21.34
CA LEU A 22 33.74 -16.09 -20.28
C LEU A 22 33.32 -14.68 -20.73
N SER A 23 33.63 -14.28 -21.97
CA SER A 23 33.18 -12.99 -22.52
C SER A 23 31.65 -12.91 -22.57
N PHE A 24 30.97 -14.00 -22.90
CA PHE A 24 29.51 -14.03 -23.01
C PHE A 24 28.80 -13.81 -21.67
N ILE A 25 29.39 -14.29 -20.56
CA ILE A 25 28.87 -14.04 -19.20
C ILE A 25 28.99 -12.56 -18.83
N GLY A 26 30.10 -11.91 -19.20
CA GLY A 26 30.31 -10.48 -18.92
C GLY A 26 29.27 -9.59 -19.60
N LEU A 27 29.01 -9.84 -20.89
CA LEU A 27 28.04 -9.06 -21.66
C LEU A 27 26.60 -9.22 -21.17
N ARG A 28 26.22 -10.38 -20.62
CA ARG A 28 24.87 -10.57 -20.06
C ARG A 28 24.63 -9.73 -18.82
N ARG A 29 25.61 -9.70 -17.89
CA ARG A 29 25.49 -8.90 -16.67
C ARG A 29 25.32 -7.41 -16.97
N GLU A 30 26.08 -6.90 -17.92
CA GLU A 30 26.02 -5.49 -18.29
C GLU A 30 24.65 -5.11 -18.91
N ARG A 31 24.07 -6.01 -19.72
CA ARG A 31 22.72 -5.82 -20.25
C ARG A 31 21.63 -5.89 -19.20
N ASP A 32 21.76 -6.77 -18.22
CA ASP A 32 20.78 -6.90 -17.14
C ASP A 32 20.79 -5.65 -16.24
N VAL A 33 21.97 -5.12 -15.91
CA VAL A 33 22.12 -3.87 -15.13
C VAL A 33 21.48 -2.69 -15.86
N ILE A 34 21.75 -2.53 -17.16
CA ILE A 34 21.15 -1.44 -17.95
C ILE A 34 19.62 -1.59 -18.02
N LYS A 35 19.13 -2.82 -18.16
CA LYS A 35 17.68 -3.08 -18.20
C LYS A 35 16.99 -2.75 -16.88
N ASP A 36 17.64 -3.06 -15.76
CA ASP A 36 17.13 -2.73 -14.42
C ASP A 36 17.14 -1.23 -14.17
N GLU A 37 18.18 -0.52 -14.61
CA GLU A 37 18.23 0.95 -14.55
C GLU A 37 17.11 1.60 -15.37
N VAL A 38 16.88 1.13 -16.60
CA VAL A 38 15.79 1.62 -17.46
C VAL A 38 14.43 1.33 -16.83
N ALA A 39 14.22 0.13 -16.30
CA ALA A 39 12.98 -0.23 -15.61
C ALA A 39 12.74 0.64 -14.37
N GLY A 40 13.80 0.94 -13.61
CA GLY A 40 13.73 1.85 -12.45
C GLY A 40 13.41 3.29 -12.84
N LEU A 41 13.96 3.79 -13.96
CA LEU A 41 13.66 5.10 -14.51
C LEU A 41 12.20 5.19 -14.99
N GLU A 42 11.72 4.17 -15.69
CA GLU A 42 10.33 4.10 -16.16
C GLU A 42 9.33 4.04 -15.00
N ALA A 43 9.65 3.28 -13.94
CA ALA A 43 8.86 3.25 -12.72
C ALA A 43 8.78 4.63 -12.05
N LYS A 44 9.90 5.37 -11.97
CA LYS A 44 9.91 6.73 -11.41
C LYS A 44 9.10 7.72 -12.24
N ILE A 45 9.12 7.61 -13.57
CA ILE A 45 8.33 8.45 -14.46
C ILE A 45 6.84 8.18 -14.24
N ASN A 46 6.44 6.91 -14.11
CA ASN A 46 5.05 6.54 -13.89
C ASN A 46 4.55 7.02 -12.52
N ASP A 47 5.36 6.86 -11.46
CA ASP A 47 5.06 7.34 -10.11
C ASP A 47 4.89 8.86 -10.04
N ALA A 48 5.79 9.60 -10.72
CA ALA A 48 5.69 11.05 -10.83
C ALA A 48 4.44 11.49 -11.62
N GLY A 49 4.07 10.75 -12.67
CA GLY A 49 2.84 11.00 -13.43
C GLY A 49 1.58 10.81 -12.60
N GLN A 50 1.49 9.70 -11.84
CA GLN A 50 0.38 9.43 -10.94
C GLN A 50 0.28 10.48 -9.83
N THR A 51 1.40 10.83 -9.21
CA THR A 51 1.44 11.87 -8.16
C THR A 51 0.94 13.22 -8.69
N ASN A 52 1.31 13.58 -9.92
CA ASN A 52 0.85 14.82 -10.53
C ASN A 52 -0.67 14.80 -10.83
N GLU A 53 -1.19 13.66 -11.29
CA GLU A 53 -2.63 13.50 -11.50
C GLU A 53 -3.43 13.58 -10.19
N GLU A 54 -2.93 12.96 -9.12
CA GLU A 54 -3.52 13.04 -7.79
C GLU A 54 -3.51 14.48 -7.25
N LEU A 55 -2.37 15.18 -7.35
CA LEU A 55 -2.27 16.59 -6.96
C LEU A 55 -3.26 17.46 -7.75
N GLY A 56 -3.41 17.21 -9.05
CA GLY A 56 -4.41 17.89 -9.87
C GLY A 56 -5.84 17.69 -9.37
N LYS A 57 -6.19 16.46 -8.97
CA LYS A 57 -7.51 16.15 -8.37
C LYS A 57 -7.69 16.83 -7.01
N PHE A 58 -6.65 16.88 -6.18
CA PHE A 58 -6.69 17.60 -4.90
C PHE A 58 -6.90 19.09 -5.09
N ILE A 59 -6.16 19.73 -6.00
CA ILE A 59 -6.31 21.16 -6.31
C ILE A 59 -7.72 21.43 -6.82
N ALA A 60 -8.24 20.61 -7.75
CA ALA A 60 -9.60 20.75 -8.26
C ALA A 60 -10.67 20.64 -7.15
N ASN A 61 -10.43 19.81 -6.12
CA ASN A 61 -11.31 19.73 -4.95
C ASN A 61 -11.24 20.97 -4.07
N PHE A 62 -10.06 21.59 -3.90
CA PHE A 62 -9.91 22.84 -3.13
C PHE A 62 -10.51 24.06 -3.84
N GLU A 63 -10.50 24.08 -5.17
CA GLU A 63 -11.14 25.14 -5.96
C GLU A 63 -12.67 25.05 -5.92
N ASN A 64 -13.25 23.95 -5.44
CA ASN A 64 -14.69 23.80 -5.33
C ASN A 64 -15.23 24.57 -4.10
N PRO A 65 -16.04 25.64 -4.30
CA PRO A 65 -16.55 26.45 -3.19
C PRO A 65 -17.42 25.65 -2.22
N LEU A 66 -18.07 24.56 -2.66
CA LEU A 66 -18.86 23.69 -1.80
C LEU A 66 -18.02 22.88 -0.82
N PHE A 67 -16.77 22.57 -1.17
CA PHE A 67 -15.84 21.88 -0.26
C PHE A 67 -15.35 22.85 0.82
N LEU A 68 -15.02 24.08 0.42
CA LEU A 68 -14.59 25.13 1.34
C LEU A 68 -15.69 25.51 2.34
N GLU A 69 -16.95 25.64 1.89
CA GLU A 69 -18.08 25.89 2.78
C GLU A 69 -18.33 24.74 3.76
N ARG A 70 -18.19 23.48 3.32
CA ARG A 70 -18.31 22.31 4.21
C ARG A 70 -17.22 22.28 5.27
N GLU A 71 -15.97 22.46 4.87
CA GLU A 71 -14.83 22.53 5.80
C GLU A 71 -14.98 23.70 6.79
N ALA A 72 -15.43 24.87 6.33
CA ALA A 72 -15.69 26.01 7.19
C ALA A 72 -16.84 25.74 8.17
N ARG A 73 -17.92 25.07 7.74
CA ARG A 73 -19.03 24.71 8.62
C ARG A 73 -18.60 23.71 9.70
N GLU A 74 -17.84 22.69 9.33
CA GLU A 74 -17.39 21.65 10.28
C GLU A 74 -16.30 22.14 11.24
N LYS A 75 -15.30 22.89 10.75
CA LYS A 75 -14.15 23.30 11.58
C LYS A 75 -14.35 24.63 12.30
N LEU A 76 -15.11 25.55 11.70
CA LEU A 76 -15.27 26.91 12.21
C LEU A 76 -16.70 27.20 12.68
N ASN A 77 -17.60 26.21 12.65
CA ASN A 77 -19.05 26.43 12.83
C ASN A 77 -19.55 27.59 11.95
N TYR A 78 -18.99 27.70 10.74
CA TYR A 78 -19.29 28.80 9.83
C TYR A 78 -20.75 28.76 9.40
N LYS A 79 -21.39 29.93 9.50
CA LYS A 79 -22.80 30.16 9.19
C LYS A 79 -22.89 31.05 7.97
N SER A 80 -23.61 30.62 6.94
CA SER A 80 -23.87 31.46 5.77
C SER A 80 -24.93 32.52 6.08
N GLU A 81 -24.90 33.66 5.37
CA GLU A 81 -25.88 34.73 5.57
C GLU A 81 -27.31 34.24 5.26
N GLY A 82 -28.17 34.18 6.28
CA GLY A 82 -29.57 33.75 6.16
C GLY A 82 -29.96 32.45 6.89
N GLU A 83 -29.03 31.74 7.52
CA GLU A 83 -29.32 30.50 8.26
C GLU A 83 -29.90 30.79 9.68
N GLU A 84 -30.84 29.98 10.18
CA GLU A 84 -31.40 30.11 11.54
C GLU A 84 -30.85 28.98 12.43
N VAL A 85 -30.06 29.35 13.46
CA VAL A 85 -29.38 28.37 14.33
C VAL A 85 -30.18 28.18 15.61
N ILE A 86 -30.64 26.96 15.86
CA ILE A 86 -31.37 26.60 17.08
C ILE A 86 -30.41 25.99 18.08
N PHE A 87 -30.15 26.71 19.17
CA PHE A 87 -29.37 26.18 20.29
C PHE A 87 -30.25 25.32 21.18
N VAL A 88 -30.06 24.00 21.14
CA VAL A 88 -30.75 23.07 22.04
C VAL A 88 -29.97 22.97 23.35
N HIS A 89 -30.48 23.60 24.40
CA HIS A 89 -29.96 23.40 25.75
C HIS A 89 -30.63 22.17 26.37
N LYS A 90 -29.81 21.23 26.86
CA LYS A 90 -30.30 20.10 27.65
C LYS A 90 -30.81 20.65 28.97
N SER A 91 -32.12 20.88 29.05
CA SER A 91 -32.77 21.16 30.33
C SER A 91 -32.59 19.93 31.21
N GLU A 92 -31.83 20.07 32.30
CA GLU A 92 -31.78 19.07 33.36
C GLU A 92 -33.14 19.01 34.06
N GLY A 93 -34.09 18.29 33.47
CA GLY A 93 -35.38 18.07 34.09
C GLY A 93 -36.55 18.01 33.13
N VAL A 94 -36.57 17.06 32.19
CA VAL A 94 -37.84 16.53 31.68
C VAL A 94 -37.75 15.01 31.64
N LYS A 95 -38.49 14.38 32.56
CA LYS A 95 -38.76 12.96 32.58
C LYS A 95 -39.69 12.60 31.41
N THR A 96 -39.42 11.42 30.85
CA THR A 96 -40.30 10.58 30.00
C THR A 96 -40.72 11.11 28.64
N ALA A 97 -40.02 10.64 27.60
CA ALA A 97 -40.64 10.05 26.40
C ALA A 97 -39.59 9.26 25.61
N SER A 98 -39.38 7.99 25.95
CA SER A 98 -39.21 6.86 25.03
C SER A 98 -38.71 5.66 25.84
N MET A 99 -39.67 4.88 26.33
CA MET A 99 -39.38 3.53 26.82
C MET A 99 -39.34 2.66 25.57
N SER A 100 -38.14 2.36 25.08
CA SER A 100 -37.89 1.36 24.05
C SER A 100 -36.99 0.29 24.68
N PRO A 101 -37.28 -1.02 24.51
CA PRO A 101 -36.66 -2.06 25.30
C PRO A 101 -35.19 -2.21 24.92
N GLU A 102 -34.32 -1.87 25.86
CA GLU A 102 -32.93 -2.28 25.87
C GLU A 102 -32.90 -3.80 26.08
N ASN A 103 -32.80 -4.56 24.98
CA ASN A 103 -32.46 -5.97 25.04
C ASN A 103 -31.53 -6.38 23.89
N SER A 104 -30.46 -7.07 24.30
CA SER A 104 -29.63 -8.02 23.56
C SER A 104 -28.72 -7.53 22.42
N GLU A 105 -27.54 -7.00 22.75
CA GLU A 105 -26.34 -7.07 21.86
C GLU A 105 -25.02 -7.44 22.58
N THR A 106 -25.04 -7.78 23.87
CA THR A 106 -23.82 -8.13 24.64
C THR A 106 -23.45 -9.62 24.59
N GLU A 107 -24.40 -10.50 24.30
CA GLU A 107 -24.21 -11.96 24.12
C GLU A 107 -23.22 -12.36 23.00
N PRO A 108 -23.24 -11.78 21.77
CA PRO A 108 -22.37 -12.25 20.69
C PRO A 108 -20.89 -11.93 20.95
N LEU A 109 -20.58 -10.78 21.55
CA LEU A 109 -19.18 -10.38 21.77
C LEU A 109 -18.51 -11.21 22.87
N GLN A 110 -19.23 -11.57 23.94
CA GLN A 110 -18.68 -12.42 25.00
C GLN A 110 -18.38 -13.83 24.48
N ARG A 111 -19.23 -14.37 23.58
CA ARG A 111 -19.00 -15.65 22.91
C ARG A 111 -17.80 -15.63 21.96
N ILE A 112 -17.55 -14.51 21.28
CA ILE A 112 -16.40 -14.35 20.39
C ILE A 112 -15.11 -14.27 21.21
N ILE A 113 -15.12 -13.48 22.30
CA ILE A 113 -13.95 -13.32 23.18
C ILE A 113 -13.57 -14.64 23.85
N SER A 114 -14.54 -15.44 24.32
CA SER A 114 -14.26 -16.73 24.94
C SER A 114 -13.65 -17.73 23.96
N LYS A 115 -14.20 -17.82 22.73
CA LYS A 115 -13.62 -18.66 21.66
C LYS A 115 -12.21 -18.23 21.29
N LEU A 116 -11.95 -16.92 21.19
CA LEU A 116 -10.62 -16.41 20.87
C LEU A 116 -9.57 -16.79 21.93
N SER A 117 -9.96 -16.79 23.21
CA SER A 117 -9.10 -17.23 24.31
C SER A 117 -8.77 -18.73 24.24
N GLU A 118 -9.72 -19.55 23.81
CA GLU A 118 -9.56 -20.99 23.65
C GLU A 118 -8.58 -21.33 22.52
N TYR A 119 -8.71 -20.66 21.36
CA TYR A 119 -7.78 -20.83 20.23
C TYR A 119 -6.36 -20.42 20.59
N LYS A 120 -6.18 -19.30 21.31
CA LYS A 120 -4.86 -18.84 21.77
C LYS A 120 -4.18 -19.91 22.64
N ASN A 121 -4.91 -20.51 23.58
CA ASN A 121 -4.36 -21.53 24.47
C ASN A 121 -4.03 -22.84 23.73
N LYS A 122 -4.84 -23.23 22.75
CA LYS A 122 -4.57 -24.39 21.90
C LYS A 122 -3.35 -24.18 21.00
N PHE A 123 -3.21 -22.97 20.45
CA PHE A 123 -2.04 -22.57 19.66
C PHE A 123 -0.78 -22.60 20.51
N LEU A 124 -0.79 -22.00 21.71
CA LEU A 124 0.37 -22.02 22.61
C LEU A 124 0.80 -23.45 22.97
N LYS A 125 -0.14 -24.38 23.19
CA LYS A 125 0.18 -25.79 23.43
C LYS A 125 0.87 -26.50 22.26
N LEU A 126 0.75 -26.00 21.03
CA LEU A 126 1.44 -26.55 19.85
C LEU A 126 2.91 -26.13 19.76
N PHE A 127 3.32 -25.06 20.45
CA PHE A 127 4.70 -24.56 20.45
C PHE A 127 5.48 -24.91 21.74
N THR A 128 4.79 -25.37 22.78
CA THR A 128 5.38 -25.72 24.08
C THR A 128 5.55 -27.25 24.27
N ASN A 129 5.47 -28.04 23.20
CA ASN A 129 5.72 -29.49 23.18
C ASN A 129 6.66 -29.83 22.04
#